data_AF-A0AAD4DEE3-F1
#
_entry.id   AF-A0AAD4DEE3-F1
#
_cell.length_a   1.000
_cell.length_b   1.000
_cell.length_c   1.000
_cell.angle_alpha   90.00
_cell.angle_beta   90.00
_cell.angle_gamma   90.00
#
_symmetry.space_group_name_H-M   'P 1'
#
loop_
_entity.id
_entity.type
_entity.pdbx_description
1 polymer ?
#
loop_
_entity_poly.entity_id
_entity_poly.type
_entity_poly.pdbx_seq_one_letter_code
_entity_poly.pdbx_strand_id
1 'polypeptide(L)'
;MTSNVQSFIGGNALDKAPAGAVRDFVSQHGGHSVITKILIANNGIAAVKEIRSVRKWAYETFGDERAIQFTVMATPEDLKVNAEYIRMADQYVEVPGGSNNNNYANVDLIVDIAERTGVHAVWAG
;
A
#
# COMPACT_ATOMS: atom_id res chain seq x y z
N MET A 1 14.33 -8.91 -22.92
CA MET A 1 13.40 -7.87 -22.41
C MET A 1 14.08 -6.53 -22.61
N THR A 2 13.37 -5.52 -23.13
CA THR A 2 13.90 -4.16 -23.28
C THR A 2 14.17 -3.54 -21.91
N SER A 3 15.21 -2.71 -21.79
CA SER A 3 15.68 -2.09 -20.54
C SER A 3 14.60 -1.33 -19.75
N ASN A 4 13.51 -0.91 -20.41
CA ASN A 4 12.41 -0.14 -19.81
C ASN A 4 11.47 -0.96 -18.91
N VAL A 5 11.38 -2.29 -19.07
CA VAL A 5 10.45 -3.10 -18.25
C VAL A 5 11.06 -3.42 -16.88
N GLN A 6 12.40 -3.45 -16.79
CA GLN A 6 13.11 -3.88 -15.59
C GLN A 6 12.83 -2.98 -14.38
N SER A 7 12.64 -1.68 -14.60
CA SER A 7 12.31 -0.71 -13.53
C SER A 7 10.91 -0.89 -12.95
N PHE A 8 10.00 -1.57 -13.66
CA PHE A 8 8.64 -1.84 -13.19
C PHE A 8 8.52 -3.15 -12.40
N ILE A 9 9.55 -4.01 -12.42
CA ILE A 9 9.54 -5.26 -11.65
C ILE A 9 9.85 -4.93 -10.19
N GLY A 10 8.86 -5.14 -9.32
CA GLY A 10 8.99 -4.96 -7.88
C GLY A 10 9.71 -6.12 -7.17
N GLY A 11 10.03 -5.92 -5.89
CA GLY A 11 10.76 -6.89 -5.05
C GLY A 11 10.03 -8.23 -4.84
N ASN A 12 8.71 -8.25 -4.94
CA ASN A 12 7.87 -9.45 -4.82
C ASN A 12 7.41 -9.97 -6.19
N ALA A 13 8.37 -10.33 -7.06
CA ALA A 13 8.11 -10.89 -8.38
C ALA A 13 7.41 -12.26 -8.33
N LEU A 14 6.73 -12.66 -9.40
CA LEU A 14 5.95 -13.90 -9.47
C LEU A 14 6.73 -15.14 -9.08
N ASP A 15 8.02 -15.25 -9.40
CA ASP A 15 8.86 -16.39 -9.05
C ASP A 15 9.13 -16.48 -7.53
N LYS A 16 9.24 -15.32 -6.85
CA LYS A 16 9.57 -15.20 -5.42
C LYS A 16 8.35 -15.11 -4.51
N ALA A 17 7.21 -14.63 -5.02
CA ALA A 17 6.03 -14.37 -4.22
C ALA A 17 5.48 -15.68 -3.58
N PRO A 18 4.98 -15.67 -2.34
CA PRO A 18 4.33 -16.84 -1.77
C PRO A 18 3.14 -17.32 -2.61
N ALA A 19 2.85 -18.62 -2.58
CA ALA A 19 1.63 -19.18 -3.20
C ALA A 19 0.38 -18.55 -2.56
N GLY A 20 -0.63 -18.25 -3.39
CA GLY A 20 -1.89 -17.67 -2.92
C GLY A 20 -2.73 -17.07 -4.04
N ALA A 21 -3.99 -16.78 -3.74
CA ALA A 21 -4.98 -16.35 -4.73
C ALA A 21 -4.54 -15.11 -5.53
N VAL A 22 -3.89 -14.13 -4.89
CA VAL A 22 -3.40 -12.93 -5.57
C VAL A 22 -2.23 -13.26 -6.51
N ARG A 23 -1.30 -14.14 -6.11
CA ARG A 23 -0.20 -14.59 -6.98
C ARG A 23 -0.75 -15.31 -8.21
N ASP A 24 -1.68 -16.24 -8.01
CA ASP A 24 -2.26 -17.04 -9.08
C ASP A 24 -3.02 -16.14 -10.06
N PHE A 25 -3.79 -15.19 -9.56
CA PHE A 25 -4.48 -14.19 -10.36
C PHE A 25 -3.50 -13.35 -11.20
N VAL A 26 -2.44 -12.81 -10.59
CA VAL A 26 -1.40 -12.05 -11.30
C VAL A 26 -0.76 -12.89 -12.40
N SER A 27 -0.44 -14.16 -12.12
CA SER A 27 0.14 -15.08 -13.12
C SER A 27 -0.82 -15.34 -14.28
N GLN A 28 -2.10 -15.61 -13.99
CA GLN A 28 -3.10 -15.92 -15.01
C GLN A 28 -3.42 -14.73 -15.92
N HIS A 29 -3.26 -13.51 -15.41
CA HIS A 29 -3.50 -12.27 -16.16
C HIS A 29 -2.22 -11.67 -16.76
N GLY A 30 -1.10 -12.39 -16.74
CA GLY A 30 0.16 -11.96 -17.38
C GLY A 30 0.90 -10.83 -16.66
N GLY A 31 0.63 -10.61 -15.37
CA GLY A 31 1.39 -9.67 -14.55
C GLY A 31 2.78 -10.21 -14.17
N HIS A 32 3.61 -9.39 -13.53
CA HIS A 32 5.00 -9.74 -13.19
C HIS A 32 5.32 -9.68 -11.69
N SER A 33 4.64 -8.82 -10.93
CA SER A 33 4.91 -8.58 -9.50
C SER A 33 3.62 -8.65 -8.69
N VAL A 34 3.69 -9.31 -7.54
CA VAL A 34 2.54 -9.59 -6.67
C VAL A 34 2.51 -8.56 -5.55
N ILE A 35 1.52 -7.67 -5.58
CA ILE A 35 1.31 -6.65 -4.55
C ILE A 35 0.20 -7.14 -3.63
N THR A 36 0.53 -7.42 -2.37
CA THR A 36 -0.44 -7.78 -1.31
C THR A 36 -0.32 -6.89 -0.09
N LYS A 37 0.64 -5.96 -0.10
CA LYS A 37 0.90 -5.00 0.98
C LYS A 37 1.19 -3.63 0.37
N ILE A 38 0.40 -2.63 0.74
CA ILE A 38 0.48 -1.27 0.23
C ILE A 38 0.70 -0.29 1.38
N LEU A 39 1.67 0.59 1.25
CA LEU A 39 1.79 1.79 2.09
C LEU A 39 0.99 2.93 1.44
N ILE A 40 0.12 3.59 2.20
CA ILE A 40 -0.52 4.82 1.78
C ILE A 40 0.27 6.01 2.33
N ALA A 41 0.88 6.77 1.42
CA ALA A 41 1.59 8.02 1.67
C ALA A 41 0.66 9.23 1.44
N ASN A 42 -0.56 9.16 1.97
CA ASN A 42 -1.58 10.20 1.90
C ASN A 42 -2.53 10.04 3.10
N ASN A 43 -3.43 10.99 3.32
CA ASN A 43 -4.41 10.95 4.39
C ASN A 43 -5.81 11.32 3.91
N GLY A 44 -6.72 11.55 4.85
CA GLY A 44 -8.07 12.05 4.58
C GLY A 44 -8.87 11.20 3.58
N ILE A 45 -9.61 11.87 2.70
CA ILE A 45 -10.53 11.23 1.74
C ILE A 45 -9.78 10.39 0.70
N ALA A 46 -8.57 10.80 0.30
CA ALA A 46 -7.75 10.07 -0.67
C ALA A 46 -7.44 8.66 -0.14
N ALA A 47 -6.91 8.57 1.08
CA ALA A 47 -6.61 7.30 1.73
C ALA A 47 -7.87 6.42 1.92
N VAL A 48 -9.00 7.01 2.34
CA VAL A 48 -10.27 6.27 2.47
C VAL A 48 -10.72 5.70 1.13
N LYS A 49 -10.63 6.49 0.05
CA LYS A 49 -11.10 6.07 -1.27
C LYS A 49 -10.25 4.92 -1.79
N GLU A 50 -8.93 4.98 -1.64
CA GLU A 50 -8.04 3.90 -2.05
C GLU A 50 -8.37 2.60 -1.33
N ILE A 51 -8.40 2.62 0.01
CA ILE A 51 -8.70 1.43 0.82
C ILE A 51 -10.05 0.84 0.42
N ARG A 52 -11.12 1.65 0.33
CA ARG A 52 -12.46 1.14 -0.04
C ARG A 52 -12.48 0.52 -1.43
N SER A 53 -11.79 1.12 -2.39
CA SER A 53 -11.85 0.68 -3.79
C SER A 53 -11.12 -0.64 -3.96
N VAL A 54 -9.92 -0.75 -3.40
CA VAL A 54 -9.13 -1.97 -3.47
C VAL A 54 -9.79 -3.09 -2.67
N ARG A 55 -10.30 -2.82 -1.46
CA ARG A 55 -11.00 -3.85 -0.67
C ARG A 55 -12.27 -4.35 -1.36
N LYS A 56 -13.04 -3.47 -1.98
CA LYS A 56 -14.21 -3.86 -2.78
C LYS A 56 -13.79 -4.80 -3.91
N TRP A 57 -12.79 -4.42 -4.70
CA TRP A 57 -12.28 -5.24 -5.78
C TRP A 57 -11.72 -6.58 -5.28
N ALA A 58 -10.98 -6.57 -4.17
CA ALA A 58 -10.39 -7.76 -3.56
C ALA A 58 -11.48 -8.73 -3.09
N TYR A 59 -12.54 -8.23 -2.46
CA TYR A 59 -13.68 -9.05 -2.07
C TYR A 59 -14.41 -9.63 -3.30
N GLU A 60 -14.67 -8.83 -4.33
CA GLU A 60 -15.33 -9.29 -5.56
C GLU A 60 -14.50 -10.32 -6.34
N THR A 61 -13.17 -10.25 -6.25
CA THR A 61 -12.23 -11.09 -7.01
C THR A 61 -11.81 -12.34 -6.25
N PHE A 62 -11.54 -12.22 -4.95
CA PHE A 62 -10.95 -13.26 -4.12
C PHE A 62 -11.86 -13.77 -2.99
N GLY A 63 -13.00 -13.12 -2.75
CA GLY A 63 -13.85 -13.39 -1.59
C GLY A 63 -13.25 -12.92 -0.26
N ASP A 64 -12.14 -12.16 -0.30
CA ASP A 64 -11.43 -11.67 0.88
C ASP A 64 -11.10 -10.17 0.68
N GLU A 65 -11.77 -9.31 1.46
CA GLU A 65 -11.52 -7.87 1.44
C GLU A 65 -10.11 -7.50 1.91
N ARG A 66 -9.42 -8.39 2.62
CA ARG A 66 -8.05 -8.20 3.15
C ARG A 66 -6.98 -8.94 2.37
N ALA A 67 -7.30 -9.45 1.18
CA ALA A 67 -6.31 -10.04 0.27
C ALA A 67 -5.18 -9.05 -0.07
N ILE A 68 -5.47 -7.74 0.00
CA ILE A 68 -4.51 -6.64 -0.06
C ILE A 68 -4.52 -5.89 1.27
N GLN A 69 -3.38 -5.89 1.95
CA GLN A 69 -3.18 -5.25 3.25
C GLN A 69 -2.73 -3.81 3.10
N PHE A 70 -3.24 -2.94 3.97
CA PHE A 70 -2.89 -1.52 3.99
C PHE A 70 -2.15 -1.13 5.26
N THR A 71 -0.97 -0.54 5.08
CA THR A 71 -0.27 0.25 6.09
C THR A 71 -0.47 1.73 5.78
N VAL A 72 -0.79 2.55 6.78
CA VAL A 72 -0.99 4.00 6.58
C VAL A 72 -0.04 4.82 7.44
N MET A 73 0.37 5.98 6.96
CA MET A 73 1.10 6.98 7.75
C MET A 73 0.11 7.82 8.56
N ALA A 74 0.34 7.98 9.86
CA ALA A 74 -0.56 8.71 10.76
C ALA A 74 0.19 9.80 11.54
N THR A 75 -0.18 11.07 11.35
CA THR A 75 0.33 12.16 12.17
C THR A 75 -0.38 12.22 13.53
N PRO A 76 0.19 12.88 14.55
CA PRO A 76 -0.50 13.16 15.80
C PRO A 76 -1.84 13.89 15.60
N GLU A 77 -1.93 14.77 14.60
CA GLU A 77 -3.16 15.50 14.25
C GLU A 77 -4.25 14.54 13.74
N ASP A 78 -3.88 13.58 12.87
CA ASP A 78 -4.82 12.60 12.33
C ASP A 78 -5.28 11.60 13.42
N LEU A 79 -4.38 11.19 14.31
CA LEU A 79 -4.69 10.35 15.46
C LEU A 79 -5.66 11.06 16.43
N LYS A 80 -5.41 12.34 16.69
CA LYS A 80 -6.24 13.15 17.60
C LYS A 80 -7.69 13.27 17.13
N VAL A 81 -7.91 13.35 15.82
CA VAL A 81 -9.26 13.41 15.23
C VAL A 81 -9.84 12.02 14.94
N ASN A 82 -9.15 10.94 15.31
CA ASN A 82 -9.56 9.56 15.05
C ASN A 82 -9.90 9.33 13.56
N ALA A 83 -8.99 9.77 12.68
CA ALA A 83 -9.19 9.79 11.25
C ALA A 83 -9.64 8.43 10.71
N GLU A 84 -10.63 8.43 9.81
CA GLU A 84 -11.29 7.21 9.35
C GLU A 84 -10.32 6.23 8.68
N TYR A 85 -9.40 6.74 7.85
CA TYR A 85 -8.44 5.90 7.13
C TYR A 85 -7.53 5.08 8.08
N ILE A 86 -7.21 5.62 9.27
CA ILE A 86 -6.42 4.92 10.29
C ILE A 86 -7.18 3.71 10.83
N ARG A 87 -8.48 3.87 11.11
CA ARG A 87 -9.34 2.77 11.59
C ARG A 87 -9.60 1.72 10.52
N MET A 88 -9.56 2.12 9.26
CA MET A 88 -9.76 1.21 8.14
C MET A 88 -8.52 0.38 7.84
N ALA A 89 -7.32 0.94 8.02
CA ALA A 89 -6.06 0.27 7.72
C ALA A 89 -5.83 -0.99 8.57
N ASP A 90 -5.00 -1.90 8.05
CA ASP A 90 -4.58 -3.09 8.80
C ASP A 90 -3.50 -2.75 9.83
N GLN A 91 -2.65 -1.76 9.50
CA GLN A 91 -1.60 -1.23 10.36
C GLN A 91 -1.43 0.27 10.13
N TYR A 92 -0.90 0.98 11.12
CA TYR A 92 -0.45 2.37 10.93
C TYR A 92 0.95 2.57 11.50
N VAL A 93 1.67 3.54 10.93
CA VAL A 93 2.97 4.01 11.41
C VAL A 93 2.81 5.48 11.79
N GLU A 94 3.18 5.81 13.03
CA GLU A 94 3.20 7.21 13.46
C GLU A 94 4.32 7.97 12.74
N VAL A 95 4.01 9.15 12.24
CA VAL A 95 4.95 10.03 11.53
C VAL A 95 4.93 11.44 12.14
N PRO A 96 5.97 12.26 11.94
CA PRO A 96 6.00 13.61 12.50
C PRO A 96 4.81 14.47 12.06
N GLY A 97 4.26 15.28 12.98
CA GLY A 97 3.18 16.21 12.69
C GLY A 97 3.64 17.50 11.98
N GLY A 98 2.75 18.50 11.94
CA GLY A 98 3.00 19.78 11.29
C GLY A 98 2.86 19.75 9.76
N SER A 99 3.64 20.58 9.06
CA SER A 99 3.59 20.71 7.59
C SER A 99 3.85 19.36 6.89
N ASN A 100 3.24 19.15 5.73
CA ASN A 100 3.34 17.89 4.98
C ASN A 100 4.77 17.51 4.55
N ASN A 101 5.68 18.49 4.46
CA ASN A 101 7.10 18.28 4.23
C ASN A 101 7.78 17.40 5.31
N ASN A 102 7.16 17.26 6.48
CA ASN A 102 7.64 16.40 7.57
C ASN A 102 7.09 14.96 7.48
N ASN A 103 6.07 14.71 6.64
CA ASN A 103 5.32 13.46 6.60
C ASN A 103 4.95 13.04 5.16
N TYR A 104 3.73 13.34 4.70
CA TYR A 104 3.15 12.84 3.45
C TYR A 104 3.83 13.35 2.17
N ALA A 105 4.64 14.41 2.26
CA ALA A 105 5.45 14.91 1.14
C ALA A 105 6.96 14.63 1.32
N ASN A 106 7.35 13.89 2.36
CA ASN A 106 8.74 13.55 2.64
C ASN A 106 9.10 12.21 1.99
N VAL A 107 9.73 12.26 0.81
CA VAL A 107 10.06 11.06 0.02
C VAL A 107 11.00 10.12 0.79
N ASP A 108 12.01 10.65 1.46
CA ASP A 108 12.99 9.83 2.20
C ASP A 108 12.30 9.06 3.34
N LEU A 109 11.40 9.73 4.08
CA LEU A 109 10.62 9.10 5.13
C LEU A 109 9.66 8.05 4.57
N ILE A 110 8.97 8.33 3.47
CA ILE A 110 8.06 7.38 2.83
C ILE A 110 8.81 6.12 2.42
N VAL A 111 10.01 6.26 1.84
CA VAL A 111 10.86 5.14 1.45
C VAL A 111 11.37 4.37 2.67
N ASP A 112 11.86 5.04 3.72
CA ASP A 112 12.27 4.38 4.99
C ASP A 112 11.13 3.53 5.58
N ILE A 113 9.93 4.10 5.65
CA ILE A 113 8.76 3.38 6.17
C ILE A 113 8.42 2.19 5.26
N ALA A 114 8.46 2.37 3.94
CA ALA A 114 8.16 1.28 3.01
C ALA A 114 9.13 0.10 3.18
N GLU A 115 10.42 0.37 3.34
CA GLU A 115 11.45 -0.64 3.59
C GLU A 115 11.22 -1.36 4.93
N ARG A 116 11.00 -0.60 6.01
CA ARG A 116 10.82 -1.15 7.37
C ARG A 116 9.53 -1.96 7.52
N THR A 117 8.48 -1.58 6.81
CA THR A 117 7.18 -2.27 6.84
C THR A 117 7.10 -3.43 5.85
N GLY A 118 8.06 -3.53 4.92
CA GLY A 118 8.11 -4.59 3.92
C GLY A 118 6.90 -4.57 2.98
N VAL A 119 6.37 -3.38 2.69
CA VAL A 119 5.29 -3.23 1.70
C VAL A 119 5.81 -3.50 0.29
N HIS A 120 4.93 -3.92 -0.60
CA HIS A 120 5.30 -4.24 -1.99
C HIS A 120 5.13 -3.03 -2.92
N ALA A 121 4.32 -2.06 -2.52
CA ALA A 121 4.04 -0.84 -3.27
C ALA A 121 3.68 0.33 -2.33
N VAL A 122 3.75 1.54 -2.87
CA VAL A 122 3.34 2.79 -2.21
C VAL A 122 2.29 3.47 -3.09
N TRP A 123 1.22 3.98 -2.48
CA TRP A 123 0.20 4.80 -3.12
C TRP A 123 0.17 6.19 -2.50
N ALA A 124 0.19 7.25 -3.32
CA ALA A 124 0.31 8.63 -2.86
C ALA A 124 -0.88 9.54 -3.24
N GLY A 125 -1.89 9.04 -3.95
CA GLY A 125 -3.00 9.85 -4.47
C GLY A 125 -3.29 9.60 -5.94
#